data_AF-A0A6I9VZ81-F1
#
_entry.id   AF-A0A6I9VZ81-F1
#
_cell.length_a   1.000
_cell.length_b   1.000
_cell.length_c   1.000
_cell.angle_alpha   90.00
_cell.angle_beta   90.00
_cell.angle_gamma   90.00
#
_symmetry.space_group_name_H-M   'P 1'
#
loop_
_entity.id
_entity.type
_entity.pdbx_description
1 polymer ?
#
loop_
_entity_poly.entity_id
_entity_poly.type
_entity_poly.pdbx_seq_one_letter_code
_entity_poly.pdbx_strand_id
1 'polypeptide(L)'
;MVCSIFCNTGVNFLVWDVGGQEKLRPLWKSYTRCTDGIIFVVDSCDTERLEEAKMELTRTARSPDNAGVPILILANKQDLPSAKEVSELEKHLGVLELAGIPGSSCIRVQPACAITGEGLHEGLDTLYQLILKRRKLAKLNRKRAR
;
A
#
# COMPACT_ATOMS: atom_id res chain seq x y z
N MET A 1 -16.83 2.32 -6.43
CA MET A 1 -15.57 2.98 -6.83
C MET A 1 -15.76 4.46 -6.69
N VAL A 2 -14.88 5.12 -5.96
CA VAL A 2 -15.00 6.56 -5.69
C VAL A 2 -13.65 7.19 -5.97
N CYS A 3 -13.67 8.27 -6.75
CA CYS A 3 -12.50 9.13 -6.92
C CYS A 3 -12.61 10.25 -5.88
N SER A 4 -11.63 10.34 -5.00
CA SER A 4 -11.61 11.32 -3.92
C SER A 4 -10.35 12.16 -4.00
N ILE A 5 -10.49 13.46 -3.79
CA ILE A 5 -9.37 14.39 -3.68
C ILE A 5 -9.21 14.75 -2.21
N PHE A 6 -8.04 14.46 -1.65
CA PHE A 6 -7.68 14.87 -0.29
C PHE A 6 -6.46 15.79 -0.35
N CYS A 7 -6.53 16.90 0.37
CA CYS A 7 -5.39 17.79 0.58
C CYS A 7 -4.74 17.43 1.91
N ASN A 8 -3.45 17.07 1.88
CA ASN A 8 -2.65 16.84 3.06
C ASN A 8 -1.38 17.68 2.97
N THR A 9 -1.10 18.53 3.97
CA THR A 9 0.13 19.36 4.05
C THR A 9 0.50 20.13 2.76
N GLY A 10 -0.50 20.56 1.98
CA GLY A 10 -0.31 21.28 0.71
C GLY A 10 -0.09 20.38 -0.52
N VAL A 11 -0.25 19.06 -0.37
CA VAL A 11 -0.21 18.06 -1.43
C VAL A 11 -1.62 17.54 -1.71
N ASN A 12 -2.00 17.51 -2.99
CA ASN A 12 -3.27 16.93 -3.41
C ASN A 12 -3.08 15.46 -3.80
N PHE A 13 -3.81 14.57 -3.13
CA PHE A 13 -3.89 13.15 -3.49
C PHE A 13 -5.14 12.91 -4.31
N LEU A 14 -4.97 12.31 -5.50
CA LEU A 14 -6.05 11.76 -6.28
C LEU A 14 -6.13 10.26 -5.98
N VAL A 15 -7.15 9.84 -5.24
CA VAL A 15 -7.29 8.46 -4.77
C VAL A 15 -8.44 7.77 -5.50
N TRP A 16 -8.17 6.57 -6.01
CA TRP A 16 -9.17 5.69 -6.60
C TRP A 16 -9.50 4.58 -5.61
N ASP A 17 -10.68 4.64 -4.99
CA ASP A 17 -11.15 3.57 -4.12
C ASP A 17 -11.76 2.43 -4.95
N VAL A 18 -11.20 1.22 -4.81
CA VAL A 18 -11.60 0.03 -5.56
C VAL A 18 -12.08 -1.04 -4.59
N GLY A 19 -13.25 -1.61 -4.86
CA GLY A 19 -13.85 -2.61 -3.98
C GLY A 19 -12.99 -3.87 -3.86
N GLY A 20 -12.93 -4.42 -2.63
CA GLY A 20 -12.14 -5.61 -2.30
C GLY A 20 -12.81 -6.96 -2.54
N GLN A 21 -14.08 -6.95 -2.96
CA GLN A 21 -14.83 -8.17 -3.28
C GLN A 21 -14.15 -8.92 -4.42
N GLU A 22 -14.06 -10.25 -4.31
CA GLU A 22 -13.36 -11.12 -5.26
C GLU A 22 -13.75 -10.84 -6.73
N LYS A 23 -15.05 -10.65 -6.99
CA LYS A 23 -15.60 -10.34 -8.32
C LYS A 23 -15.09 -9.02 -8.92
N LEU A 24 -14.62 -8.09 -8.09
CA LEU A 24 -14.13 -6.77 -8.50
C LEU A 24 -12.60 -6.73 -8.65
N ARG A 25 -11.87 -7.70 -8.09
CA ARG A 25 -10.39 -7.75 -8.15
C ARG A 25 -9.79 -7.73 -9.57
N PRO A 26 -10.43 -8.30 -10.61
CA PRO A 26 -9.92 -8.16 -11.97
C PRO A 26 -9.73 -6.69 -12.42
N LEU A 27 -10.52 -5.78 -11.87
CA LEU A 27 -10.43 -4.35 -12.17
C LEU A 27 -9.19 -3.69 -11.58
N TRP A 28 -8.61 -4.23 -10.50
CA TRP A 28 -7.46 -3.62 -9.81
C TRP A 28 -6.28 -3.34 -10.74
N LYS A 29 -6.06 -4.18 -11.75
CA LYS A 29 -5.00 -3.99 -12.76
C LYS A 29 -5.16 -2.67 -13.52
N SER A 30 -6.39 -2.29 -13.85
CA SER A 30 -6.67 -1.06 -14.59
C SER A 30 -6.43 0.19 -13.73
N TYR A 31 -6.68 0.11 -12.42
CA TYR A 31 -6.55 1.23 -11.50
C TYR A 31 -5.16 1.39 -10.88
N THR A 32 -4.41 0.30 -10.77
CA THR A 32 -3.03 0.33 -10.25
C THR A 32 -2.01 0.75 -11.32
N ARG A 33 -2.36 0.57 -12.61
CA ARG A 33 -1.55 1.04 -13.74
C ARG A 33 -1.27 2.55 -13.63
N CYS A 34 0.00 2.91 -13.79
CA CYS A 34 0.46 4.31 -13.76
C CYS A 34 0.18 5.07 -12.45
N THR A 35 0.01 4.37 -11.32
CA THR A 35 -0.10 5.01 -10.01
C THR A 35 1.26 5.39 -9.44
N ASP A 36 1.30 6.46 -8.65
CA ASP A 36 2.50 6.87 -7.93
C ASP A 36 2.77 6.00 -6.70
N GLY A 37 1.71 5.52 -6.05
CA GLY A 37 1.74 4.71 -4.85
C GLY A 37 0.42 3.96 -4.66
N ILE A 38 0.46 2.87 -3.89
CA ILE A 38 -0.70 2.02 -3.61
C ILE A 38 -0.94 2.00 -2.10
N ILE A 39 -2.20 2.13 -1.69
CA ILE A 39 -2.64 1.90 -0.31
C ILE A 39 -3.40 0.56 -0.29
N PHE A 40 -2.94 -0.38 0.52
CA PHE A 40 -3.54 -1.69 0.69
C PHE A 40 -4.08 -1.80 2.12
N VAL A 41 -5.40 -1.83 2.28
CA VAL A 41 -6.02 -1.81 3.61
C VAL A 41 -6.31 -3.23 4.06
N VAL A 42 -5.87 -3.58 5.26
CA VAL A 42 -6.09 -4.90 5.88
C VAL A 42 -6.90 -4.73 7.15
N ASP A 43 -7.85 -5.62 7.37
CA ASP A 43 -8.55 -5.74 8.64
C ASP A 43 -7.66 -6.50 9.64
N SER A 44 -7.18 -5.81 10.67
CA SER A 44 -6.21 -6.40 11.62
C SER A 44 -6.82 -7.48 12.51
N CYS A 45 -8.14 -7.61 12.55
CA CYS A 45 -8.84 -8.61 13.36
C CYS A 45 -9.19 -9.88 12.58
N ASP A 46 -9.14 -9.84 11.25
CA ASP A 46 -9.64 -10.92 10.39
C ASP A 46 -8.51 -11.85 9.96
N THR A 47 -8.13 -12.74 10.87
CA THR A 47 -7.07 -13.74 10.65
C THR A 47 -7.32 -14.66 9.46
N GLU A 48 -8.58 -15.04 9.24
CA GLU A 48 -8.94 -16.02 8.22
C GLU A 48 -8.69 -15.47 6.81
N ARG A 49 -8.88 -14.17 6.62
CA ARG A 49 -8.64 -13.48 5.34
C ARG A 49 -7.21 -12.98 5.15
N LEU A 50 -6.31 -13.15 6.13
CA LEU A 50 -4.92 -12.70 5.97
C LEU A 50 -4.16 -13.49 4.89
N GLU A 51 -4.44 -14.78 4.73
CA GLU A 51 -3.79 -15.58 3.68
C GLU A 51 -4.25 -15.13 2.29
N GLU A 52 -5.55 -14.85 2.13
CA GLU A 52 -6.08 -14.25 0.92
C GLU A 52 -5.46 -12.87 0.64
N ALA A 53 -5.35 -12.04 1.68
CA ALA A 53 -4.71 -10.73 1.59
C ALA A 53 -3.23 -10.85 1.17
N LYS A 54 -2.48 -11.82 1.71
CA LYS A 54 -1.09 -12.12 1.31
C LYS A 54 -1.00 -12.46 -0.18
N MET A 55 -1.87 -13.34 -0.67
CA MET A 55 -1.88 -13.74 -2.08
C MET A 55 -2.14 -12.54 -3.00
N GLU A 56 -3.14 -11.73 -2.69
CA GLU A 56 -3.51 -10.56 -3.51
C GLU A 56 -2.48 -9.43 -3.42
N LEU A 57 -1.90 -9.19 -2.24
CA LEU A 57 -0.79 -8.26 -2.06
C LEU A 57 0.42 -8.70 -2.90
N THR A 58 0.79 -9.98 -2.82
CA THR A 58 1.91 -10.54 -3.57
C THR A 58 1.68 -10.40 -5.08
N ARG A 59 0.46 -10.71 -5.54
CA ARG A 59 0.07 -10.56 -6.95
C ARG A 59 0.15 -9.11 -7.42
N THR A 60 -0.31 -8.18 -6.57
CA THR A 60 -0.29 -6.74 -6.86
C THR A 60 1.14 -6.20 -6.91
N ALA A 61 1.97 -6.56 -5.93
CA ALA A 61 3.37 -6.13 -5.83
C ALA A 61 4.25 -6.69 -6.97
N ARG A 62 3.98 -7.93 -7.41
CA ARG A 62 4.71 -8.58 -8.51
C ARG A 62 4.19 -8.22 -9.90
N SER A 63 3.11 -7.45 -10.00
CA SER A 63 2.61 -6.99 -11.30
C SER A 63 3.67 -6.13 -11.99
N PRO A 64 4.02 -6.40 -13.26
CA PRO A 64 4.99 -5.58 -14.00
C PRO A 64 4.60 -4.09 -14.07
N ASP A 65 3.30 -3.82 -14.11
CA ASP A 65 2.75 -2.45 -14.12
C ASP A 65 3.00 -1.71 -12.80
N ASN A 66 3.25 -2.44 -11.72
CA ASN A 66 3.46 -1.91 -10.37
C ASN A 66 4.94 -1.97 -9.94
N ALA A 67 5.85 -2.30 -10.85
CA ALA A 67 7.28 -2.40 -10.55
C ALA A 67 7.81 -1.10 -9.91
N GLY A 68 8.36 -1.23 -8.71
CA GLY A 68 8.88 -0.14 -7.89
C GLY A 68 7.83 0.81 -7.29
N VAL A 69 6.52 0.56 -7.45
CA VAL A 69 5.44 1.42 -6.89
C VAL A 69 5.37 1.19 -5.39
N PRO A 70 5.66 2.19 -4.54
CA PRO A 70 5.60 1.99 -3.10
C PRO A 70 4.18 1.57 -2.67
N ILE A 71 4.12 0.64 -1.73
CA ILE A 71 2.87 0.10 -1.19
C ILE A 71 2.84 0.41 0.30
N LEU A 72 1.84 1.18 0.73
CA LEU A 72 1.51 1.38 2.13
C LEU A 72 0.42 0.37 2.50
N ILE A 73 0.69 -0.47 3.49
CA ILE A 73 -0.29 -1.35 4.09
C ILE A 73 -0.88 -0.65 5.31
N LEU A 74 -2.17 -0.34 5.29
CA LEU A 74 -2.88 0.15 6.47
C LEU A 74 -3.41 -1.05 7.25
N ALA A 75 -2.80 -1.32 8.40
CA ALA A 75 -3.30 -2.27 9.38
C ALA A 75 -4.47 -1.62 10.14
N ASN A 76 -5.67 -1.74 9.58
CA ASN A 76 -6.86 -1.03 10.04
C ASN A 76 -7.55 -1.76 11.21
N LYS A 77 -8.42 -1.05 11.93
CA LYS A 77 -9.18 -1.52 13.10
C LYS A 77 -8.35 -1.79 14.36
N GLN A 78 -7.28 -1.02 14.55
CA GLN A 78 -6.41 -1.13 15.74
C GLN A 78 -7.09 -0.71 17.05
N ASP A 79 -8.31 -0.15 16.98
CA ASP A 79 -9.17 0.12 18.13
C ASP A 79 -9.76 -1.15 18.77
N LEU A 80 -9.78 -2.27 18.05
CA LEU A 80 -10.39 -3.51 18.52
C LEU A 80 -9.40 -4.38 19.32
N PRO A 81 -9.85 -5.06 20.39
CA PRO A 81 -8.97 -5.85 21.25
C PRO A 81 -8.37 -7.09 20.57
N SER A 82 -8.99 -7.58 19.49
CA SER A 82 -8.48 -8.71 18.69
C SER A 82 -7.56 -8.26 17.55
N ALA A 83 -7.27 -6.96 17.44
CA ALA A 83 -6.40 -6.44 16.40
C ALA A 83 -4.98 -6.99 16.57
N LYS A 84 -4.45 -7.54 15.49
CA LYS A 84 -3.06 -7.98 15.45
C LYS A 84 -2.09 -6.81 15.50
N GLU A 85 -0.98 -7.03 16.18
CA GLU A 85 0.16 -6.14 16.09
C GLU A 85 0.72 -6.10 14.67
N VAL A 86 1.32 -4.96 14.33
CA VAL A 86 1.98 -4.72 13.04
C VAL A 86 3.02 -5.82 12.72
N SER A 87 3.80 -6.22 13.73
CA SER A 87 4.85 -7.24 13.57
C SER A 87 4.29 -8.62 13.20
N GLU A 88 3.08 -8.96 13.67
CA GLU A 88 2.40 -10.18 13.28
C GLU A 88 1.85 -10.07 11.86
N LEU A 89 1.23 -8.94 11.52
CA LEU A 89 0.69 -8.71 10.18
C LEU A 89 1.79 -8.74 9.11
N GLU A 90 2.96 -8.18 9.39
CA GLU A 90 4.12 -8.24 8.50
C GLU A 90 4.53 -9.69 8.17
N LYS A 91 4.48 -10.57 9.17
CA LYS A 91 4.77 -12.01 8.99
C LYS A 91 3.68 -12.70 8.17
N HIS A 92 2.41 -12.49 8.52
CA HIS A 92 1.28 -13.09 7.80
C HIS A 92 1.24 -12.63 6.33
N LEU A 93 1.54 -11.37 6.06
CA LEU A 93 1.51 -10.80 4.71
C LEU A 93 2.80 -11.05 3.91
N GLY A 94 3.81 -11.71 4.49
CA GLY A 94 5.07 -12.00 3.80
C GLY A 94 5.85 -10.74 3.39
N VAL A 95 5.77 -9.66 4.18
CA VAL A 95 6.36 -8.36 3.80
C VAL A 95 7.87 -8.45 3.58
N LEU A 96 8.57 -9.25 4.40
CA LEU A 96 10.01 -9.49 4.25
C LEU A 96 10.35 -10.22 2.94
N GLU A 97 9.53 -11.18 2.54
CA GLU A 97 9.70 -11.94 1.29
C GLU A 97 9.56 -11.03 0.07
N LEU A 98 8.63 -10.07 0.15
CA LEU A 98 8.42 -9.06 -0.89
C LEU A 98 9.52 -8.00 -0.91
N ALA A 99 10.07 -7.62 0.24
CA ALA A 99 11.15 -6.64 0.33
C ALA A 99 12.49 -7.13 -0.26
N GLY A 100 12.73 -8.45 -0.27
CA GLY A 100 13.95 -9.05 -0.78
C GLY A 100 14.08 -9.11 -2.31
N ILE A 101 13.05 -8.71 -3.07
CA ILE A 101 13.07 -8.84 -4.54
C ILE A 101 13.77 -7.60 -5.16
N PRO A 102 14.73 -7.78 -6.10
CA PRO A 102 15.36 -6.67 -6.80
C PRO A 102 14.34 -5.83 -7.59
N GLY A 103 14.36 -4.50 -7.40
CA GLY A 103 13.38 -3.60 -8.02
C GLY A 103 12.02 -3.54 -7.30
N SER A 104 11.93 -4.12 -6.10
CA SER A 104 10.68 -4.13 -5.33
C SER A 104 10.20 -2.75 -4.95
N SER A 105 8.88 -2.64 -5.00
CA SER A 105 8.08 -1.71 -4.23
C SER A 105 8.59 -1.62 -2.79
N CYS A 106 8.85 -0.40 -2.32
CA CYS A 106 9.05 -0.21 -0.89
C CYS A 106 7.70 -0.44 -0.20
N ILE A 107 7.60 -1.52 0.57
CA ILE A 107 6.40 -1.86 1.34
C ILE A 107 6.60 -1.37 2.77
N ARG A 108 5.58 -0.71 3.33
CA ARG A 108 5.54 -0.29 4.73
C ARG A 108 4.18 -0.61 5.33
N VAL A 109 4.17 -1.08 6.57
CA VAL A 109 2.93 -1.29 7.32
C VAL A 109 2.75 -0.15 8.32
N GLN A 110 1.55 0.40 8.38
CA GLN A 110 1.17 1.49 9.28
C GLN A 110 -0.08 1.07 10.06
N PRO A 111 -0.04 1.05 11.41
CA PRO A 111 -1.25 0.86 12.22
C PRO A 111 -2.20 2.03 11.99
N ALA A 112 -3.49 1.74 11.85
CA ALA A 112 -4.51 2.74 11.63
C ALA A 112 -5.87 2.35 12.23
N CYS A 113 -6.68 3.37 12.49
CA CYS A 113 -8.08 3.23 12.81
C CYS A 113 -8.90 4.17 11.94
N ALA A 114 -9.65 3.62 10.98
CA ALA A 114 -10.42 4.42 10.03
C ALA A 114 -11.55 5.25 10.69
N ILE A 115 -12.09 4.80 11.84
CA ILE A 115 -13.20 5.49 12.51
C ILE A 115 -12.72 6.66 13.39
N THR A 116 -11.53 6.57 13.97
CA THR A 116 -10.93 7.68 14.74
C THR A 116 -10.04 8.57 13.87
N GLY A 117 -9.55 8.04 12.75
CA GLY A 117 -8.59 8.69 11.86
C GLY A 117 -7.12 8.51 12.28
N GLU A 118 -6.86 7.85 13.41
CA GLU A 118 -5.50 7.63 13.91
C GLU A 118 -4.65 6.82 12.91
N GLY A 119 -3.39 7.24 12.72
CA GLY A 119 -2.43 6.58 11.85
C GLY A 119 -2.61 6.83 10.35
N LEU A 120 -3.72 7.44 9.92
CA LEU A 120 -3.97 7.71 8.50
C LEU A 120 -3.07 8.81 7.96
N HIS A 121 -2.89 9.89 8.71
CA HIS A 121 -2.07 11.02 8.28
C HIS A 121 -0.59 10.63 8.19
N GLU A 122 -0.08 9.95 9.21
CA GLU A 122 1.28 9.43 9.29
C GLU A 122 1.55 8.41 8.16
N GLY A 123 0.55 7.58 7.86
CA GLY A 123 0.60 6.64 6.73
C GLY A 123 0.73 7.37 5.39
N LEU A 124 -0.12 8.36 5.14
CA LEU A 124 -0.09 9.15 3.90
C LEU A 124 1.22 9.92 3.73
N ASP A 125 1.73 10.53 4.81
CA ASP A 125 3.03 11.19 4.81
C ASP A 125 4.15 10.21 4.50
N THR A 126 4.12 9.02 5.09
CA THR A 126 5.08 7.95 4.80
C THR A 126 5.04 7.56 3.33
N LEU A 127 3.85 7.31 2.77
CA LEU A 127 3.69 6.98 1.35
C LEU A 127 4.22 8.09 0.45
N TYR A 128 3.91 9.35 0.77
CA TYR A 128 4.40 10.50 0.03
C TYR A 128 5.94 10.56 0.00
N GLN A 129 6.60 10.35 1.14
CA GLN A 129 8.06 10.31 1.19
C GLN A 129 8.65 9.16 0.35
N LEU A 130 7.99 8.00 0.33
CA LEU A 130 8.40 6.89 -0.53
C LEU A 130 8.28 7.23 -2.02
N ILE A 131 7.20 7.89 -2.42
CA ILE A 131 6.98 8.37 -3.80
C ILE A 131 8.09 9.35 -4.20
N LEU A 132 8.40 10.33 -3.34
CA LEU A 132 9.48 11.30 -3.60
C LEU A 132 10.84 10.61 -3.73
N LYS A 133 11.15 9.67 -2.84
CA LYS A 133 12.39 8.88 -2.88
C LYS A 133 12.50 8.11 -4.20
N ARG A 134 11.43 7.43 -4.62
CA ARG A 134 11.38 6.71 -5.91
C ARG A 134 11.64 7.67 -7.08
N ARG A 135 10.95 8.82 -7.13
CA ARG A 135 11.10 9.83 -8.19
C ARG A 135 12.54 10.36 -8.26
N LYS A 136 13.18 10.59 -7.11
CA LYS A 136 14.60 11.02 -7.04
C LYS A 136 15.54 9.95 -7.60
N LEU A 137 15.38 8.69 -7.21
CA LEU A 137 16.18 7.57 -7.72
C LEU A 137 16.01 7.39 -9.23
N ALA A 138 14.79 7.48 -9.75
CA ALA A 138 14.53 7.40 -11.19
C ALA A 138 15.23 8.52 -11.97
N LYS A 139 15.23 9.76 -11.46
CA LYS A 139 15.97 10.90 -12.06
C LYS A 139 17.48 10.66 -12.06
N LEU A 140 18.04 10.13 -10.97
CA LEU A 140 19.46 9.83 -10.87
C LEU A 140 19.90 8.74 -11.85
N ASN A 141 19.11 7.66 -11.98
CA ASN A 141 19.40 6.58 -12.91
C ASN A 141 19.38 7.06 -14.37
N ARG A 142 18.43 7.94 -14.73
CA ARG A 142 18.39 8.57 -16.07
C ARG A 142 19.59 9.46 -16.37
N LYS A 143 20.18 10.11 -15.34
CA LYS A 143 21.40 10.91 -15.52
C LYS A 143 22.65 10.06 -15.69
N ARG A 144 22.74 8.92 -14.99
CA ARG A 144 23.87 7.98 -15.10
C ARG A 144 23.91 7.19 -16.40
N ALA A 145 22.74 7.02 -17.04
CA ALA A 145 22.60 6.32 -18.31
C ALA A 145 22.81 7.23 -19.54
N ARG A 146 23.16 8.50 -19.34
CA ARG A 146 23.55 9.47 -20.37
C ARG A 146 25.04 9.74 -20.26
#